data_AF-A0A5J5AQZ7-F1
#
_entry.id   AF-A0A5J5AQZ7-F1
#
_cell.length_a   1.000
_cell.length_b   1.000
_cell.length_c   1.000
_cell.angle_alpha   90.00
_cell.angle_beta   90.00
_cell.angle_gamma   90.00
#
_symmetry.space_group_name_H-M   'P 1'
#
loop_
_entity.id
_entity.type
_entity.pdbx_description
1 polymer ?
#
loop_
_entity_poly.entity_id
_entity_poly.type
_entity_poly.pdbx_seq_one_letter_code
_entity_poly.pdbx_strand_id
1 'polypeptide(L)'
;MERRYNARILDGHYIFDFVDPDILQRPEELGGEEGLRQEQEAEDDFEMDDRKLNPEEQEALAEIRKKKSLSLLIQQHRMKKSTAESRPTLPRKFDKERKARSQSRCRKRERSLDRRDTAGDDAMDVDGDRPTKKLQMRYRSRSQPSGEVVPGGGFKDSAQEVKALKLAKKSVNKRNKDAQRGEADRVIPTLKLKHLFSGKRSIGKSSRR
;
A
#
# COMPACT_ATOMS: atom_id res chain seq x y z
N MET A 1 -52.45 21.97 3.83
CA MET A 1 -52.16 21.78 5.27
C MET A 1 -50.93 20.90 5.39
N GLU A 2 -49.78 21.48 5.71
CA GLU A 2 -48.56 20.71 5.96
C GLU A 2 -48.63 20.09 7.36
N ARG A 3 -48.44 18.77 7.45
CA ARG A 3 -48.31 18.08 8.74
C ARG A 3 -46.88 18.30 9.24
N ARG A 4 -46.73 19.08 10.31
CA ARG A 4 -45.48 19.15 11.06
C ARG A 4 -45.38 17.92 11.97
N TYR A 5 -44.32 17.14 11.80
CA TYR A 5 -44.01 16.00 12.64
C TYR A 5 -42.98 16.42 13.69
N ASN A 6 -43.29 16.23 14.97
CA ASN A 6 -42.34 16.45 16.06
C ASN A 6 -41.56 15.16 16.35
N ALA A 7 -40.25 15.27 16.48
CA ALA A 7 -39.42 14.17 16.93
C ALA A 7 -39.83 13.78 18.37
N ARG A 8 -39.87 12.48 18.65
CA ARG A 8 -40.36 11.94 19.93
C ARG A 8 -39.25 11.36 20.81
N ILE A 9 -38.21 10.81 20.20
CA ILE A 9 -37.07 10.17 20.87
C ILE A 9 -35.80 10.56 20.12
N LEU A 10 -34.75 10.95 20.86
CA LEU A 10 -33.41 11.22 20.34
C LEU A 10 -32.39 10.47 21.23
N ASP A 11 -31.53 9.64 20.64
CA ASP A 11 -30.47 8.88 21.33
C ASP A 11 -30.92 8.14 22.60
N GLY A 12 -32.12 7.54 22.56
CA GLY A 12 -32.68 6.78 23.68
C GLY A 12 -33.35 7.61 24.77
N HIS A 13 -33.33 8.94 24.65
CA HIS A 13 -33.99 9.87 25.56
C HIS A 13 -35.24 10.48 24.96
N TYR A 14 -36.25 10.74 25.80
CA TYR A 14 -37.51 11.33 25.38
C TYR A 14 -37.38 12.85 25.29
N ILE A 15 -37.69 13.43 24.15
CA ILE A 15 -37.43 14.86 23.90
C ILE A 15 -38.27 15.76 24.81
N PHE A 16 -39.48 15.33 25.17
CA PHE A 16 -40.37 16.13 26.03
C PHE A 16 -39.84 16.31 27.46
N ASP A 17 -38.91 15.47 27.91
CA ASP A 17 -38.30 15.62 29.23
C ASP A 17 -37.31 16.81 29.27
N PHE A 18 -36.91 17.34 28.10
CA PHE A 18 -35.97 18.45 27.95
C PHE A 18 -36.62 19.73 27.36
N VAL A 19 -37.95 19.80 27.29
CA VAL A 19 -38.68 20.98 26.79
C VAL A 19 -39.08 21.87 27.96
N ASP A 20 -38.16 22.72 28.40
CA ASP A 20 -38.37 23.75 29.42
C ASP A 20 -38.25 25.17 28.83
N PRO A 21 -38.96 26.17 29.39
CA PRO A 21 -38.83 27.56 28.96
C PRO A 21 -37.42 28.13 29.16
N ASP A 22 -36.62 27.56 30.06
CA ASP A 22 -35.28 28.03 30.44
C ASP A 22 -34.14 27.17 29.85
N ILE A 23 -34.42 26.36 28.81
CA ILE A 23 -33.44 25.42 28.21
C ILE A 23 -32.16 26.09 27.68
N LEU A 24 -32.20 27.40 27.45
CA LEU A 24 -31.06 28.18 26.97
C LEU A 24 -30.18 28.70 28.11
N GLN A 25 -30.76 28.98 29.29
CA GLN A 25 -30.04 29.60 30.40
C GLN A 25 -29.20 28.60 31.21
N ARG A 26 -29.73 27.39 31.42
CA ARG A 26 -29.05 26.30 32.17
C ARG A 26 -27.73 25.82 31.55
N PRO A 27 -27.59 25.61 30.22
CA PRO A 27 -26.32 25.20 29.63
C PRO A 27 -25.26 26.30 29.65
N GLU A 28 -25.63 27.58 29.67
CA GLU A 28 -24.68 28.69 29.82
C GLU A 28 -24.05 28.71 31.22
N GLU A 29 -24.85 28.47 32.26
CA GLU A 29 -24.37 28.35 33.64
C GLU A 29 -23.43 27.15 33.83
N LEU A 30 -23.80 25.98 33.27
CA LEU A 30 -22.97 24.76 33.29
C LEU A 30 -21.64 24.94 32.54
N GLY A 31 -21.64 25.63 31.39
CA GLY A 31 -20.43 25.92 30.64
C GLY A 31 -19.44 26.82 31.38
N GLY A 32 -19.94 27.73 32.23
CA GLY A 32 -19.11 28.56 33.11
C GLY A 32 -18.42 27.77 34.23
N GLU A 33 -19.13 26.81 34.83
CA GLU A 33 -18.58 25.96 35.90
C GLU A 33 -17.52 24.97 35.38
N GLU A 34 -17.74 24.36 34.21
CA GLU A 34 -16.76 23.47 33.58
C GLU A 34 -15.46 24.19 33.21
N GLY A 35 -15.54 25.45 32.77
CA GLY A 35 -14.36 26.25 32.44
C GLY A 35 -13.44 26.50 33.64
N LEU A 36 -14.02 26.82 34.80
CA LEU A 36 -13.26 27.06 36.04
C LEU A 36 -12.55 25.79 36.54
N ARG A 37 -13.17 24.62 36.36
CA ARG A 37 -12.60 23.32 36.77
C ARG A 37 -11.40 22.92 35.91
N GLN A 38 -11.50 23.19 34.61
CA GLN A 38 -10.44 22.90 33.65
C GLN A 38 -9.20 23.79 33.85
N GLU A 39 -9.40 25.01 34.36
CA GLU A 39 -8.32 25.95 34.67
C GLU A 39 -7.57 25.56 35.95
N GLN A 40 -8.28 25.06 36.98
CA GLN A 40 -7.67 24.57 38.22
C GLN A 40 -6.89 23.25 38.02
N GLU A 41 -7.43 22.30 37.24
CA GLU A 41 -6.72 21.04 36.94
C GLU A 41 -5.45 21.25 36.11
N ALA A 42 -5.31 22.37 35.40
CA ALA A 42 -4.11 22.69 34.64
C ALA A 42 -2.93 23.19 35.50
N GLU A 43 -3.20 23.69 36.71
CA GLU A 43 -2.17 24.24 37.62
C GLU A 43 -1.50 23.16 38.48
N ASP A 44 -2.18 22.05 38.80
CA ASP A 44 -1.72 21.06 39.78
C ASP A 44 -0.75 19.97 39.23
N ASP A 45 -0.46 19.93 37.92
CA ASP A 45 0.23 18.80 37.28
C ASP A 45 1.78 18.89 37.28
N PHE A 46 2.41 19.87 37.94
CA PHE A 46 3.88 20.04 37.90
C PHE A 46 4.55 20.56 39.19
N GLU A 47 4.59 19.76 40.25
CA GLU A 47 5.61 19.92 41.31
C GLU A 47 6.31 18.59 41.68
N MET A 48 7.57 18.70 42.13
CA MET A 48 8.55 17.68 42.63
C MET A 48 9.56 17.12 41.59
N ASP A 49 10.89 17.05 41.80
CA ASP A 49 11.77 17.41 42.92
C ASP A 49 13.27 17.50 42.48
N ASP A 50 13.98 18.50 42.98
CA ASP A 50 15.26 18.42 43.72
C ASP A 50 16.53 17.76 43.15
N ARG A 51 17.11 18.41 42.12
CA ARG A 51 18.46 19.00 42.20
C ARG A 51 18.41 20.26 41.33
N LYS A 52 18.97 21.39 41.77
CA LYS A 52 19.20 22.54 40.88
C LYS A 52 20.20 22.12 39.81
N LEU A 53 19.68 21.48 38.77
CA LEU A 53 20.37 21.08 37.58
C LEU A 53 20.96 22.36 36.99
N ASN A 54 22.25 22.36 36.64
CA ASN A 54 22.89 23.57 36.09
C ASN A 54 22.06 24.07 34.89
N PRO A 55 22.01 25.39 34.61
CA PRO A 55 21.23 25.90 33.49
C PRO A 55 21.57 25.18 32.17
N GLU A 56 22.85 24.81 31.97
CA GLU A 56 23.33 24.02 30.84
C GLU A 56 22.74 22.59 30.76
N GLU A 57 22.58 21.93 31.89
CA GLU A 57 22.03 20.57 31.97
C GLU A 57 20.50 20.58 31.78
N GLN A 58 19.81 21.64 32.25
CA GLN A 58 18.38 21.87 31.99
C GLN A 58 18.11 22.10 30.51
N GLU A 59 18.94 22.90 29.85
CA GLU A 59 18.89 23.13 28.41
C GLU A 59 19.14 21.83 27.65
N ALA A 60 20.13 21.03 28.05
CA ALA A 60 20.41 19.73 27.45
C ALA A 60 19.24 18.74 27.63
N LEU A 61 18.60 18.68 28.80
CA LEU A 61 17.41 17.85 29.01
C LEU A 61 16.22 18.35 28.19
N ALA A 62 16.02 19.67 28.10
CA ALA A 62 15.00 20.26 27.26
C ALA A 62 15.25 19.94 25.78
N GLU A 63 16.50 19.96 25.33
CA GLU A 63 16.87 19.51 23.98
C GLU A 63 16.60 18.03 23.76
N ILE A 64 16.94 17.15 24.70
CA ILE A 64 16.69 15.71 24.60
C ILE A 64 15.18 15.44 24.55
N ARG A 65 14.42 16.08 25.45
CA ARG A 65 12.95 15.99 25.49
C ARG A 65 12.38 16.51 24.18
N LYS A 66 12.78 17.70 23.70
CA LYS A 66 12.38 18.25 22.39
C LYS A 66 12.76 17.31 21.25
N LYS A 67 13.97 16.74 21.21
CA LYS A 67 14.40 15.77 20.18
C LYS A 67 13.57 14.47 20.22
N LYS A 68 13.13 14.04 21.40
CA LYS A 68 12.34 12.82 21.61
C LYS A 68 10.85 13.02 21.32
N SER A 69 10.22 14.03 21.93
CA SER A 69 8.78 14.32 21.87
C SER A 69 8.39 15.17 20.66
N LEU A 70 9.08 16.31 20.45
CA LEU A 70 8.71 17.34 19.48
C LEU A 70 9.34 17.13 18.11
N SER A 71 10.64 16.83 18.04
CA SER A 71 11.39 17.19 16.84
C SER A 71 11.03 16.31 15.67
N LEU A 72 10.97 14.99 15.83
CA LEU A 72 10.75 14.13 14.67
C LEU A 72 10.52 12.66 15.05
N LEU A 73 11.08 12.16 16.16
CA LEU A 73 11.21 10.70 16.32
C LEU A 73 9.87 9.99 16.63
N ILE A 74 9.15 10.41 17.67
CA ILE A 74 7.87 9.79 18.05
C ILE A 74 6.81 10.05 16.99
N GLN A 75 6.73 11.28 16.47
CA GLN A 75 5.80 11.64 15.39
C GLN A 75 6.08 10.83 14.13
N GLN A 76 7.32 10.75 13.64
CA GLN A 76 7.67 9.91 12.49
C GLN A 76 7.35 8.44 12.72
N HIS A 77 7.52 7.94 13.95
CA HIS A 77 7.19 6.57 14.30
C HIS A 77 5.67 6.32 14.25
N ARG A 78 4.85 7.25 14.77
CA ARG A 78 3.39 7.20 14.68
C ARG A 78 2.92 7.22 13.22
N MET A 79 3.48 8.11 12.40
CA MET A 79 3.16 8.20 10.97
C MET A 79 3.53 6.91 10.19
N LYS A 80 4.66 6.28 10.54
CA LYS A 80 5.08 5.00 9.94
C LYS A 80 4.17 3.83 10.34
N LYS A 81 3.63 3.86 11.57
CA LYS A 81 2.71 2.84 12.08
C LYS A 81 1.31 2.95 11.47
N SER A 82 0.72 4.15 11.42
CA SER A 82 -0.58 4.36 10.77
C SER A 82 -0.55 3.98 9.28
N THR A 83 0.57 4.29 8.60
CA THR A 83 0.77 3.84 7.22
C THR A 83 0.89 2.32 7.10
N ALA A 84 1.47 1.65 8.11
CA ALA A 84 1.63 0.19 8.16
C ALA A 84 0.30 -0.56 8.43
N GLU A 85 -0.63 0.07 9.15
CA GLU A 85 -1.97 -0.46 9.40
C GLU A 85 -2.82 -0.46 8.11
N SER A 86 -2.66 0.56 7.27
CA SER A 86 -3.37 0.66 5.99
C SER A 86 -2.67 -0.07 4.82
N ARG A 87 -1.34 -0.25 4.87
CA ARG A 87 -0.52 -0.81 3.77
C ARG A 87 0.65 -1.64 4.30
N PRO A 88 1.02 -2.76 3.64
CA PRO A 88 2.17 -3.56 4.06
C PRO A 88 3.48 -2.77 3.91
N THR A 89 4.35 -2.85 4.93
CA THR A 89 5.66 -2.19 4.89
C THR A 89 6.61 -2.91 3.94
N LEU A 90 7.16 -2.19 2.96
CA LEU A 90 8.09 -2.78 1.99
C LEU A 90 9.44 -3.10 2.66
N PRO A 91 9.99 -4.32 2.47
CA PRO A 91 11.31 -4.65 2.96
C PRO A 91 12.36 -3.75 2.31
N ARG A 92 13.35 -3.31 3.09
CA ARG A 92 14.40 -2.38 2.63
C ARG A 92 15.18 -2.85 1.40
N LYS A 93 15.21 -4.16 1.13
CA LYS A 93 15.87 -4.76 -0.06
C LYS A 93 15.17 -4.36 -1.37
N PHE A 94 13.86 -4.13 -1.35
CA PHE A 94 13.06 -3.81 -2.53
C PHE A 94 12.90 -2.30 -2.75
N ASP A 95 13.09 -1.48 -1.70
CA ASP A 95 13.06 -0.02 -1.77
C ASP A 95 14.43 0.54 -2.19
N LYS A 96 14.61 0.73 -3.51
CA LYS A 96 15.85 1.22 -4.12
C LYS A 96 16.19 2.64 -3.67
N GLU A 97 15.19 3.50 -3.49
CA GLU A 97 15.43 4.89 -3.07
C GLU A 97 15.90 4.96 -1.64
N ARG A 98 15.30 4.19 -0.72
CA ARG A 98 15.75 4.13 0.67
C ARG A 98 17.10 3.46 0.81
N LYS A 99 17.41 2.48 -0.04
CA LYS A 99 18.75 1.87 -0.13
C LYS A 99 19.79 2.89 -0.59
N ALA A 100 19.54 3.59 -1.70
CA ALA A 100 20.43 4.63 -2.24
C ALA A 100 20.60 5.79 -1.25
N ARG A 101 19.52 6.28 -0.64
CA ARG A 101 19.58 7.33 0.41
C ARG A 101 20.41 6.92 1.61
N SER A 102 20.48 5.62 1.94
CA SER A 102 21.34 5.14 3.03
C SER A 102 22.80 4.92 2.66
N GLN A 103 23.10 4.82 1.36
CA GLN A 103 24.47 4.78 0.84
C GLN A 103 25.00 6.20 0.64
N SER A 104 24.17 7.13 0.16
CA SER A 104 24.53 8.54 -0.04
C SER A 104 24.58 9.34 1.25
N ARG A 105 23.63 9.11 2.18
CA ARG A 105 23.72 9.63 3.55
C ARG A 105 24.49 8.63 4.39
N CYS A 106 25.81 8.73 4.32
CA CYS A 106 26.73 8.25 5.32
C CYS A 106 26.19 8.59 6.72
N ARG A 107 25.49 7.65 7.38
CA ARG A 107 25.14 7.72 8.81
C ARG A 107 26.39 7.49 9.70
N LYS A 108 27.59 7.84 9.23
CA LYS A 108 28.84 7.86 10.04
C LYS A 108 29.26 9.28 10.45
N ARG A 109 28.30 10.20 10.61
CA ARG A 109 28.51 11.50 11.26
C ARG A 109 27.26 11.75 12.08
N GLU A 110 27.15 11.14 13.25
CA GLU A 110 27.14 11.90 14.52
C GLU A 110 27.55 11.05 15.73
N ARG A 111 28.00 9.80 15.51
CA ARG A 111 28.55 8.94 16.56
C ARG A 111 29.92 8.45 16.11
N SER A 112 30.96 9.03 16.69
CA SER A 112 32.38 8.86 16.34
C SER A 112 32.76 7.38 16.16
N LEU A 113 33.41 7.04 15.03
CA LEU A 113 34.41 5.97 14.92
C LEU A 113 35.37 6.28 13.75
N ASP A 114 36.65 6.11 14.04
CA ASP A 114 37.87 6.17 13.23
C ASP A 114 37.74 6.14 11.69
N ARG A 115 38.45 7.06 11.05
CA ARG A 115 38.74 7.04 9.61
C ARG A 115 40.06 6.31 9.37
N ARG A 116 40.01 4.99 9.27
CA ARG A 116 40.96 4.22 8.45
C ARG A 116 40.16 3.17 7.70
N ASP A 117 40.52 3.01 6.44
CA ASP A 117 40.04 1.98 5.50
C ASP A 117 38.62 2.17 4.95
N THR A 118 38.55 2.94 3.87
CA THR A 118 37.90 2.56 2.59
C THR A 118 38.21 3.67 1.58
N ALA A 119 39.47 3.78 1.20
CA ALA A 119 39.90 4.46 0.00
C ALA A 119 40.50 3.39 -0.90
N GLY A 120 39.82 3.01 -1.98
CA GLY A 120 40.38 2.12 -2.99
C GLY A 120 39.62 0.82 -3.25
N ASP A 121 38.32 0.89 -3.50
CA ASP A 121 37.72 -0.15 -4.34
C ASP A 121 36.61 0.43 -5.23
N ASP A 122 36.73 0.16 -6.53
CA ASP A 122 35.77 0.45 -7.61
C ASP A 122 35.57 1.90 -8.10
N ALA A 123 36.68 2.58 -8.44
CA ALA A 123 36.67 3.63 -9.47
C ALA A 123 37.17 3.04 -10.81
N MET A 124 36.38 2.15 -11.41
CA MET A 124 36.58 1.78 -12.82
C MET A 124 35.67 2.64 -13.69
N ASP A 125 36.29 3.59 -14.36
CA ASP A 125 35.72 4.40 -15.43
C ASP A 125 35.38 3.47 -16.61
N VAL A 126 34.10 3.43 -17.01
CA VAL A 126 33.65 2.70 -18.20
C VAL A 126 33.02 3.71 -19.14
N ASP A 127 33.84 4.18 -20.06
CA ASP A 127 33.49 5.07 -21.16
C ASP A 127 32.23 4.63 -21.93
N GLY A 128 31.42 5.65 -22.27
CA GLY A 128 30.73 5.82 -23.55
C GLY A 128 29.58 4.87 -23.89
N ASP A 129 28.35 5.37 -23.78
CA ASP A 129 27.15 4.93 -24.54
C ASP A 129 27.00 3.44 -24.86
N ARG A 130 27.21 2.57 -23.87
CA ARG A 130 26.79 1.17 -23.99
C ARG A 130 25.28 1.12 -23.79
N PRO A 131 24.48 0.59 -24.75
CA PRO A 131 23.06 0.39 -24.51
C PRO A 131 22.93 -0.48 -23.26
N THR A 132 22.16 -0.01 -22.29
CA THR A 132 22.04 -0.65 -20.97
C THR A 132 21.91 -2.18 -21.12
N LYS A 133 22.55 -2.99 -20.24
CA LYS A 133 22.47 -4.47 -20.28
C LYS A 133 21.04 -5.01 -20.46
N LYS A 134 20.02 -4.23 -20.08
CA LYS A 134 18.59 -4.50 -20.30
C LYS A 134 18.16 -4.46 -21.77
N LEU A 135 18.74 -3.58 -22.59
CA LEU A 135 18.52 -3.54 -24.05
C LEU A 135 19.14 -4.78 -24.70
N GLN A 136 20.36 -5.18 -24.33
CA GLN A 136 21.03 -6.36 -24.88
C GLN A 136 20.25 -7.66 -24.62
N MET A 137 19.60 -7.79 -23.45
CA MET A 137 18.78 -8.96 -23.14
C MET A 137 17.49 -9.05 -23.99
N ARG A 138 16.95 -7.92 -24.49
CA ARG A 138 15.77 -7.93 -25.38
C ARG A 138 16.08 -8.50 -26.78
N TYR A 139 17.32 -8.40 -27.24
CA TYR A 139 17.73 -8.94 -28.53
C TYR A 139 17.89 -10.48 -28.50
N ARG A 140 18.18 -11.08 -27.34
CA ARG A 140 18.35 -12.54 -27.23
C ARG A 140 17.04 -13.33 -27.29
N SER A 141 15.91 -12.70 -26.96
CA SER A 141 14.59 -13.34 -26.96
C SER A 141 13.85 -13.26 -28.30
N ARG A 142 14.38 -12.51 -29.27
CA ARG A 142 13.83 -12.38 -30.62
C ARG A 142 14.90 -12.81 -31.60
N SER A 143 15.03 -14.12 -31.79
CA SER A 143 15.98 -14.70 -32.75
C SER A 143 15.70 -14.27 -34.19
N GLN A 144 14.51 -13.75 -34.50
CA GLN A 144 14.20 -13.17 -35.81
C GLN A 144 13.34 -11.90 -35.67
N PRO A 145 13.66 -10.82 -36.41
CA PRO A 145 12.78 -9.66 -36.52
C PRO A 145 11.49 -10.09 -37.24
N SER A 146 10.34 -9.73 -36.68
CA SER A 146 9.05 -10.05 -37.29
C SER A 146 8.87 -9.27 -38.61
N GLY A 147 8.76 -9.97 -39.73
CA GLY A 147 8.48 -9.39 -41.06
C GLY A 147 9.67 -9.35 -42.02
N GLU A 148 10.81 -9.95 -41.67
CA GLU A 148 11.89 -10.23 -42.61
C GLU A 148 11.62 -11.57 -43.30
N VAL A 149 11.45 -11.54 -44.62
CA VAL A 149 11.20 -12.75 -45.42
C VAL A 149 12.46 -13.60 -45.37
N VAL A 150 12.42 -14.66 -44.56
CA VAL A 150 13.51 -15.63 -44.51
C VAL A 150 13.52 -16.41 -45.83
N PRO A 151 14.67 -16.45 -46.55
CA PRO A 151 14.81 -17.30 -47.72
C PRO A 151 14.46 -18.76 -47.36
N GLY A 152 13.49 -19.35 -48.07
CA GLY A 152 12.93 -20.67 -47.75
C GLY A 152 11.59 -20.65 -46.98
N GLY A 153 11.09 -19.47 -46.58
CA GLY A 153 9.81 -19.29 -45.89
C GLY A 153 8.55 -19.40 -46.78
N GLY A 154 8.71 -19.64 -48.08
CA GLY A 154 7.60 -19.85 -49.02
C GLY A 154 6.80 -18.59 -49.41
N PHE A 155 7.13 -17.43 -48.87
CA PHE A 155 6.53 -16.14 -49.23
C PHE A 155 7.47 -15.35 -50.14
N LYS A 156 6.91 -14.67 -51.15
CA LYS A 156 7.69 -13.88 -52.12
C LYS A 156 8.06 -12.51 -51.55
N ASP A 157 7.09 -11.87 -50.89
CA ASP A 157 7.21 -10.51 -50.36
C ASP A 157 6.90 -10.44 -48.86
N SER A 158 7.51 -9.48 -48.16
CA SER A 158 7.23 -9.19 -46.74
C SER A 158 5.76 -8.80 -46.53
N ALA A 159 5.16 -8.11 -47.50
CA ALA A 159 3.74 -7.78 -47.48
C ALA A 159 2.84 -9.03 -47.48
N GLN A 160 3.23 -10.09 -48.19
CA GLN A 160 2.51 -11.36 -48.21
C GLN A 160 2.60 -12.08 -46.86
N GLU A 161 3.80 -12.10 -46.27
CA GLU A 161 4.03 -12.67 -44.94
C GLU A 161 3.21 -11.94 -43.86
N VAL A 162 3.21 -10.60 -43.87
CA VAL A 162 2.41 -9.80 -42.93
C VAL A 162 0.91 -10.07 -43.11
N LYS A 163 0.43 -10.25 -44.34
CA LYS A 163 -0.97 -10.65 -44.61
C LYS A 163 -1.26 -12.05 -44.05
N ALA A 164 -0.35 -13.02 -44.25
CA ALA A 164 -0.49 -14.37 -43.71
C ALA A 164 -0.52 -14.37 -42.17
N LEU A 165 0.37 -13.62 -41.51
CA LEU A 165 0.39 -13.46 -40.06
C LEU A 165 -0.91 -12.83 -39.52
N LYS A 166 -1.47 -11.84 -40.24
CA LYS A 166 -2.78 -11.26 -39.90
C LYS A 166 -3.90 -12.28 -40.02
N LEU A 167 -3.91 -13.10 -41.08
CA LEU A 167 -4.91 -14.17 -41.25
C LEU A 167 -4.80 -15.23 -40.16
N ALA A 168 -3.58 -15.66 -39.80
CA ALA A 168 -3.34 -16.62 -38.72
C ALA A 168 -3.83 -16.10 -37.36
N LYS A 169 -3.55 -14.82 -37.03
CA LYS A 169 -4.09 -14.20 -35.80
C LYS A 169 -5.62 -14.14 -35.81
N LYS A 170 -6.23 -13.83 -36.96
CA LYS A 170 -7.70 -13.83 -37.10
C LYS A 170 -8.31 -15.22 -36.90
N SER A 171 -7.68 -16.30 -37.37
CA SER A 171 -8.21 -17.66 -37.17
C SER A 171 -8.19 -18.11 -35.71
N VAL A 172 -7.21 -17.64 -34.92
CA VAL A 172 -7.11 -17.96 -33.48
C VAL A 172 -8.25 -17.33 -32.67
N ASN A 173 -8.79 -16.20 -33.11
CA ASN A 173 -9.82 -15.46 -32.35
C ASN A 173 -11.06 -16.29 -31.99
N LYS A 174 -11.49 -17.25 -32.83
CA LYS A 174 -12.65 -18.10 -32.53
C LYS A 174 -12.39 -18.98 -31.29
N ARG A 175 -11.22 -19.61 -31.22
CA ARG A 175 -10.80 -20.46 -30.10
C ARG A 175 -10.58 -19.66 -28.82
N ASN A 176 -10.04 -18.44 -28.94
CA ASN A 176 -9.88 -17.55 -27.80
C ASN A 176 -11.23 -17.08 -27.23
N LYS A 177 -12.27 -16.94 -28.06
CA LYS A 177 -13.63 -16.66 -27.57
C LYS A 177 -14.16 -17.80 -26.71
N ASP A 178 -13.87 -19.04 -27.08
CA ASP A 178 -14.19 -20.24 -26.31
C ASP A 178 -13.22 -20.48 -25.14
N ALA A 179 -12.29 -19.54 -24.89
CA ALA A 179 -11.28 -19.60 -23.83
C ALA A 179 -10.40 -20.87 -23.86
N GLN A 180 -10.17 -21.45 -25.05
CA GLN A 180 -9.28 -22.61 -25.19
C GLN A 180 -7.83 -22.23 -24.88
N ARG A 181 -7.10 -23.11 -24.18
CA ARG A 181 -5.70 -22.85 -23.80
C ARG A 181 -4.77 -22.76 -25.01
N GLY A 182 -5.09 -23.46 -26.08
CA GLY A 182 -4.31 -23.49 -27.31
C GLY A 182 -4.92 -24.43 -28.35
N GLU A 183 -4.20 -24.69 -29.44
CA GLU A 183 -4.68 -25.52 -30.56
C GLU A 183 -4.83 -27.00 -30.21
N ALA A 184 -4.06 -27.45 -29.24
CA ALA A 184 -4.10 -28.83 -28.73
C ALA A 184 -5.28 -29.05 -27.76
N ASP A 185 -5.89 -27.98 -27.26
CA ASP A 185 -6.97 -28.07 -26.28
C ASP A 185 -8.30 -28.36 -26.98
N ARG A 186 -8.52 -29.65 -27.26
CA ARG A 186 -9.72 -30.18 -27.91
C ARG A 186 -10.58 -30.98 -26.95
N VAL A 187 -10.51 -30.67 -25.65
CA VAL A 187 -11.22 -31.40 -24.60
C VAL A 187 -12.72 -31.11 -24.70
N ILE A 188 -13.53 -32.17 -24.75
CA ILE A 188 -14.99 -32.06 -24.78
C ILE A 188 -15.52 -32.36 -23.36
N PRO A 189 -16.00 -31.37 -22.61
CA PRO A 189 -16.59 -31.61 -21.30
C PRO A 189 -17.94 -32.30 -21.43
N THR A 190 -18.20 -33.25 -20.55
CA THR A 190 -19.50 -33.92 -20.46
C THR A 190 -20.49 -33.04 -19.69
N LEU A 191 -21.26 -32.22 -20.40
CA LEU A 191 -22.20 -31.28 -19.78
C LEU A 191 -23.30 -31.98 -18.97
N LYS A 192 -23.69 -33.19 -19.37
CA LYS A 192 -24.72 -34.00 -18.69
C LYS A 192 -24.16 -35.33 -18.20
N LEU A 193 -23.47 -35.29 -17.06
CA LEU A 193 -22.90 -36.48 -16.43
C LEU A 193 -23.99 -37.42 -15.89
N LYS A 194 -23.94 -38.71 -16.25
CA LYS A 194 -24.94 -39.71 -15.86
C LYS A 194 -25.15 -39.80 -14.34
N HIS A 195 -24.10 -39.83 -13.55
CA HIS A 195 -24.19 -39.98 -12.09
C HIS A 195 -24.77 -38.75 -11.36
N LEU A 196 -24.98 -37.62 -12.06
CA LEU A 196 -25.75 -36.47 -11.58
C LEU A 196 -27.24 -36.60 -11.93
N PHE A 197 -27.55 -37.01 -13.17
CA PHE A 197 -28.89 -36.92 -13.74
C PHE A 197 -29.65 -38.26 -13.80
N SER A 198 -29.01 -39.36 -13.43
CA SER A 198 -29.59 -40.71 -13.46
C SER A 198 -29.74 -41.26 -12.04
N GLY A 199 -30.90 -41.87 -11.78
CA GLY A 199 -31.22 -42.51 -10.51
C GLY A 199 -31.87 -41.55 -9.50
N LYS A 200 -32.52 -42.13 -8.49
CA LYS A 200 -33.13 -41.40 -7.37
C LYS A 200 -32.41 -41.81 -6.08
N ARG A 201 -32.38 -40.90 -5.09
CA ARG A 201 -31.85 -41.24 -3.75
C ARG A 201 -32.93 -42.01 -2.99
N SER A 202 -32.64 -43.26 -2.61
CA SER A 202 -33.47 -44.05 -1.72
C SER A 202 -33.05 -43.83 -0.26
N ILE A 203 -33.87 -44.31 0.67
CA ILE A 203 -33.51 -44.34 2.09
C ILE A 203 -32.40 -45.39 2.28
N GLY A 204 -31.26 -45.01 2.87
CA GLY A 204 -30.07 -45.86 2.98
C GLY A 204 -28.78 -45.19 2.50
N LYS A 205 -27.87 -45.97 1.88
CA LYS A 205 -26.55 -45.49 1.46
C LYS A 205 -26.66 -44.51 0.28
N SER A 206 -26.06 -43.32 0.44
CA SER A 206 -25.95 -42.31 -0.61
C SER A 206 -24.68 -42.51 -1.46
N SER A 207 -24.73 -42.11 -2.73
CA SER A 207 -23.58 -42.13 -3.65
C SER A 207 -22.58 -41.00 -3.43
N ARG A 208 -22.98 -39.97 -2.66
CA ARG A 208 -22.16 -38.81 -2.31
C ARG A 208 -22.35 -38.48 -0.84
N ARG A 209 -21.32 -37.91 -0.22
CA ARG A 209 -21.34 -37.47 1.18
C ARG A 209 -22.24 -36.26 1.37
#